data_AF-A0A662PAV3-F1
#
_entry.id   AF-A0A662PAV3-F1
#
_cell.length_a   1.000
_cell.length_b   1.000
_cell.length_c   1.000
_cell.angle_alpha   90.00
_cell.angle_beta   90.00
_cell.angle_gamma   90.00
#
_symmetry.space_group_name_H-M   'P 1'
#
loop_
_entity.id
_entity.type
_entity.pdbx_description
1 polymer ?
#
loop_
_entity_poly.entity_id
_entity_poly.type
_entity_poly.pdbx_seq_one_letter_code
_entity_poly.pdbx_strand_id
1 'polypeptide(L)'
;MLSVGSHSIIKLNDMYRLNIPAMLSLNKNDHIEITNEYPNGFGCDFLRRIHKKYPFLKRYSFQRVLRELRSQSIDIDIAKDLIEDIEGNACS
;
A
#
# COMPACT_ATOMS: atom_id res chain seq x y z
N MET A 1 -3.26 12.22 -1.09
CA MET A 1 -1.84 11.89 -1.27
C MET A 1 -1.38 11.34 0.07
N LEU A 2 -1.00 10.05 0.15
CA LEU A 2 -0.47 9.53 1.41
C LEU A 2 0.88 10.19 1.64
N SER A 3 1.05 10.81 2.80
CA SER A 3 2.31 11.45 3.19
C SER A 3 3.32 10.34 3.45
N VAL A 4 4.22 10.11 2.50
CA VAL A 4 5.34 9.17 2.64
C VAL A 4 6.64 9.94 2.49
N GLY A 5 7.69 9.47 3.16
CA GLY A 5 9.01 10.12 3.18
C GLY A 5 9.59 10.40 1.80
N SER A 6 9.31 9.55 0.81
CA SER A 6 9.77 9.72 -0.58
C SER A 6 9.23 10.98 -1.28
N HIS A 7 8.13 11.55 -0.80
CA HIS A 7 7.54 12.80 -1.33
C HIS A 7 7.81 14.01 -0.43
N SER A 8 8.75 13.88 0.51
CA SER A 8 9.07 14.96 1.46
C SER A 8 9.84 16.11 0.81
N ILE A 9 10.50 15.90 -0.33
CA ILE A 9 11.26 16.92 -1.06
C ILE A 9 10.68 17.07 -2.46
N ILE A 10 10.11 18.24 -2.76
CA ILE A 10 9.51 18.53 -4.06
C ILE A 10 10.19 19.76 -4.66
N LYS A 11 10.72 19.63 -5.88
CA LYS A 11 11.26 20.77 -6.64
C LYS A 11 10.12 21.58 -7.26
N LEU A 12 10.07 22.88 -6.96
CA LEU A 12 9.12 23.85 -7.48
C LEU A 12 9.91 25.01 -8.10
N ASN A 13 10.09 24.98 -9.42
CA ASN A 13 10.95 25.93 -10.15
C ASN A 13 12.37 25.96 -9.53
N ASP A 14 12.77 27.12 -9.00
CA ASP A 14 14.06 27.36 -8.35
C ASP A 14 14.04 27.18 -6.83
N MET A 15 12.93 26.67 -6.26
CA MET A 15 12.78 26.40 -4.84
C MET A 15 12.51 24.93 -4.55
N TYR A 16 12.90 24.47 -3.37
CA TYR A 16 12.54 23.15 -2.86
C TYR A 16 11.53 23.30 -1.73
N ARG A 17 10.40 22.59 -1.83
CA ARG A 17 9.44 22.46 -0.73
C ARG A 17 9.77 21.21 0.07
N LEU A 18 10.02 21.41 1.36
CA LEU A 18 10.25 20.34 2.32
C LEU A 18 8.99 20.12 3.15
N ASN A 19 8.46 18.89 3.13
CA ASN A 19 7.40 18.45 4.01
C ASN A 19 8.03 17.68 5.18
N ILE A 20 8.47 18.42 6.21
CA ILE A 20 9.17 17.85 7.37
C ILE A 20 8.36 16.77 8.09
N PRO A 21 7.03 16.92 8.33
CA PRO A 21 6.23 15.84 8.88
C PRO A 21 6.25 14.56 8.03
N ALA A 22 6.22 14.67 6.69
CA ALA A 22 6.34 13.52 5.80
C ALA A 22 7.73 12.88 5.86
N MET A 23 8.78 13.68 6.01
CA MET A 23 10.15 13.20 6.13
C MET A 23 10.37 12.35 7.39
N LEU A 24 9.67 12.69 8.48
CA LEU A 24 9.78 12.04 9.78
C LEU A 24 8.72 10.95 10.01
N SER A 25 7.77 10.77 9.09
CA SER A 25 6.72 9.77 9.24
C SER A 25 7.26 8.39 8.92
N LEU A 26 7.11 7.46 9.86
CA LEU A 26 7.34 6.03 9.62
C LEU A 26 6.42 5.55 8.50
N ASN A 27 7.01 4.87 7.53
CA ASN A 27 6.27 4.21 6.47
C ASN A 27 5.85 2.79 6.91
N LYS A 28 5.09 2.10 6.06
CA LYS A 28 4.57 0.76 6.36
C LYS A 28 5.69 -0.28 6.50
N ASN A 29 6.76 -0.17 5.71
CA ASN A 29 7.92 -1.06 5.79
C ASN A 29 8.67 -0.82 7.11
N ASP A 30 8.87 0.43 7.52
CA ASP A 30 9.50 0.76 8.80
C ASP A 30 8.69 0.16 9.98
N HIS A 31 7.36 0.23 9.91
CA HIS A 31 6.50 -0.41 10.91
C HIS A 31 6.68 -1.93 10.95
N ILE A 32 6.71 -2.59 9.78
CA ILE A 32 6.92 -4.05 9.69
C ILE A 32 8.30 -4.43 10.25
N GLU A 33 9.34 -3.66 9.94
CA GLU A 33 10.69 -3.89 10.46
C GLU A 33 10.75 -3.74 11.99
N ILE A 34 10.04 -2.75 12.54
CA ILE A 34 10.01 -2.50 13.99
C ILE A 34 9.17 -3.55 14.73
N THR A 35 8.00 -3.94 14.21
CA THR A 35 7.05 -4.81 14.92
C THR A 35 7.17 -6.29 14.56
N ASN A 36 7.82 -6.64 13.44
CA ASN A 36 7.75 -7.95 12.81
C ASN A 36 6.32 -8.44 12.51
N GLU A 37 5.33 -7.55 12.53
CA GLU A 37 3.94 -7.89 12.22
C GLU A 37 3.68 -7.66 10.74
N TYR A 38 3.63 -8.75 9.97
CA TYR A 38 3.14 -8.70 8.60
C TYR A 38 1.61 -8.64 8.60
N PRO A 39 0.99 -7.71 7.85
CA PRO A 39 -0.45 -7.75 7.66
C PRO A 39 -0.83 -9.05 6.94
N ASN A 40 -1.68 -9.86 7.58
CA ASN A 40 -2.19 -11.11 7.02
C ASN A 40 -3.12 -10.83 5.82
N GLY A 41 -2.55 -10.81 4.62
CA GLY A 41 -3.29 -10.66 3.37
C GLY A 41 -3.93 -9.28 3.17
N PHE A 42 -4.77 -9.17 2.15
CA PHE A 42 -5.45 -7.96 1.75
C PHE A 42 -6.83 -7.80 2.42
N GLY A 43 -6.92 -6.81 3.30
CA GLY A 43 -8.18 -6.40 3.92
C GLY A 43 -8.64 -7.34 5.04
N CYS A 44 -9.94 -7.43 5.25
CA CYS A 44 -10.53 -8.24 6.31
C CYS A 44 -11.44 -9.34 5.74
N ASP A 45 -11.83 -10.30 6.58
CA ASP A 45 -12.72 -11.41 6.19
C ASP A 45 -14.02 -10.97 5.54
N PHE A 46 -14.56 -9.84 5.97
CA PHE A 46 -15.77 -9.27 5.37
C PHE A 46 -15.52 -8.88 3.91
N LEU A 47 -14.42 -8.19 3.63
CA LEU A 47 -14.06 -7.81 2.26
C LEU A 47 -13.82 -9.04 1.38
N ARG A 48 -13.16 -10.06 1.93
CA ARG A 48 -12.94 -11.34 1.23
C ARG A 48 -14.27 -12.03 0.86
N ARG A 49 -15.25 -12.02 1.77
CA ARG A 49 -16.62 -12.51 1.46
C ARG A 49 -17.31 -11.67 0.39
N ILE A 50 -17.14 -10.35 0.39
CA ILE A 50 -17.67 -9.47 -0.65
C ILE A 50 -17.04 -9.76 -2.00
N HIS A 51 -15.72 -9.94 -2.10
CA HIS A 51 -15.05 -10.32 -3.34
C HIS A 51 -15.52 -11.69 -3.86
N LYS A 52 -15.75 -12.66 -2.97
CA LYS A 52 -16.33 -13.97 -3.34
C LYS A 52 -17.74 -13.83 -3.90
N LYS A 53 -18.59 -13.02 -3.26
CA LYS A 53 -19.98 -12.80 -3.69
C LYS A 53 -20.09 -11.95 -4.95
N TYR A 54 -19.20 -10.98 -5.11
CA TYR A 54 -19.22 -9.99 -6.20
C TYR A 54 -17.79 -9.78 -6.76
N PRO A 55 -17.29 -10.70 -7.61
CA PRO A 55 -15.91 -10.65 -8.10
C PRO A 55 -15.54 -9.36 -8.85
N PHE A 56 -16.51 -8.71 -9.52
CA PHE A 56 -16.29 -7.44 -10.21
C PHE A 56 -15.86 -6.29 -9.28
N LEU A 57 -16.09 -6.42 -7.97
CA LEU A 57 -15.64 -5.44 -6.97
C LEU A 57 -14.15 -5.56 -6.63
N LYS A 58 -13.48 -6.68 -6.97
CA LYS A 58 -12.02 -6.85 -6.78
C LYS A 58 -11.22 -5.72 -7.43
N ARG A 59 -11.73 -5.12 -8.51
CA ARG A 59 -11.09 -3.98 -9.22
C ARG A 59 -10.74 -2.81 -8.30
N TYR A 60 -11.58 -2.51 -7.29
CA TYR A 60 -11.34 -1.39 -6.38
C TYR A 60 -10.19 -1.69 -5.41
N SER A 61 -10.04 -2.96 -5.04
CA SER A 61 -8.93 -3.47 -4.25
C SER A 61 -7.63 -3.42 -5.05
N PHE A 62 -7.64 -3.84 -6.32
CA PHE A 62 -6.49 -3.67 -7.21
C PHE A 62 -6.10 -2.20 -7.40
N GLN A 63 -7.08 -1.31 -7.62
CA GLN A 63 -6.82 0.13 -7.71
C GLN A 63 -6.16 0.69 -6.45
N ARG A 64 -6.53 0.17 -5.27
CA ARG A 64 -5.87 0.55 -4.02
C ARG A 64 -4.41 0.09 -3.99
N VAL A 65 -4.13 -1.18 -4.29
CA VAL A 65 -2.76 -1.71 -4.34
C VAL A 65 -1.91 -0.91 -5.32
N LEU A 66 -2.40 -0.68 -6.54
CA LEU A 66 -1.68 0.11 -7.55
C LEU A 66 -1.49 1.57 -7.12
N ARG A 67 -2.43 2.16 -6.38
CA ARG A 67 -2.28 3.52 -5.84
C ARG A 67 -1.19 3.58 -4.78
N GLU A 68 -1.11 2.58 -3.90
CA GLU A 68 -0.08 2.44 -2.88
C GLU A 68 1.31 2.21 -3.51
N LEU A 69 1.39 1.32 -4.50
CA LEU A 69 2.63 1.07 -5.27
C LEU A 69 3.11 2.33 -5.99
N ARG A 70 2.21 3.04 -6.67
CA ARG A 70 2.54 4.31 -7.35
C ARG A 70 3.03 5.38 -6.38
N SER A 71 2.50 5.44 -5.16
CA SER A 71 3.02 6.33 -4.12
C SER A 71 4.31 5.84 -3.46
N GLN A 72 4.83 4.67 -3.86
CA GLN A 72 5.99 4.03 -3.23
C GLN A 72 5.77 3.78 -1.74
N SER A 73 4.54 3.50 -1.34
CA SER A 73 4.21 3.13 0.04
C SER A 73 4.30 1.63 0.31
N ILE A 74 4.41 0.84 -0.76
CA ILE A 74 4.66 -0.60 -0.78
C ILE A 74 5.59 -0.91 -1.96
N ASP A 75 6.37 -1.99 -1.84
CA ASP A 75 7.25 -2.48 -2.90
C ASP A 75 6.51 -3.39 -3.91
N ILE A 76 7.18 -3.70 -5.02
CA ILE A 76 6.63 -4.52 -6.11
C ILE A 76 6.25 -5.91 -5.60
N ASP A 77 7.09 -6.53 -4.78
CA ASP A 77 6.86 -7.88 -4.25
C ASP A 77 5.62 -7.90 -3.34
N ILE A 78 5.50 -6.93 -2.42
CA ILE A 78 4.31 -6.77 -1.56
C ILE A 78 3.06 -6.53 -2.41
N ALA A 79 3.16 -5.69 -3.45
CA ALA A 79 2.03 -5.42 -4.33
C ALA A 79 1.57 -6.68 -5.07
N LYS A 80 2.51 -7.53 -5.50
CA LYS A 80 2.22 -8.82 -6.15
C LYS A 80 1.51 -9.76 -5.18
N ASP A 81 2.04 -9.93 -3.96
CA ASP A 81 1.44 -10.80 -2.94
C ASP A 81 0.00 -10.38 -2.61
N LEU A 82 -0.25 -9.07 -2.48
CA LEU A 82 -1.59 -8.53 -2.23
C LEU A 82 -2.55 -8.78 -3.41
N ILE A 83 -2.07 -8.70 -4.65
CA ILE A 83 -2.88 -9.00 -5.84
C ILE A 83 -3.23 -10.48 -5.89
N GLU A 84 -2.27 -11.37 -5.61
CA GLU A 84 -2.48 -12.82 -5.55
C GLU A 84 -3.49 -13.20 -4.45
N ASP A 85 -3.41 -12.55 -3.29
CA ASP A 85 -4.39 -12.73 -2.21
C ASP A 85 -5.80 -12.23 -2.59
N ILE A 86 -5.92 -11.07 -3.23
CA ILE A 86 -7.22 -10.58 -3.74
C ILE A 86 -7.82 -11.56 -4.75
N GLU A 87 -6.99 -12.16 -5.60
CA GLU A 87 -7.47 -13.16 -6.54
C GLU A 87 -7.97 -14.43 -5.85
N GLY A 88 -7.46 -14.72 -4.66
CA GLY A 88 -7.71 -15.96 -3.92
C GLY A 88 -6.70 -17.06 -4.28
N ASN A 89 -5.55 -16.68 -4.85
CA ASN A 89 -4.45 -17.57 -5.19
C ASN A 89 -3.35 -17.60 -4.12
N ALA A 90 -3.48 -16.79 -3.06
CA ALA A 90 -2.59 -16.90 -1.91
C ALA A 90 -2.74 -18.31 -1.31
N CYS A 91 -1.69 -19.12 -1.48
CA CYS A 91 -1.59 -20.45 -0.91
C CYS A 91 -1.87 -20.38 0.60
N SER A 92 -2.87 -21.15 1.02
CA SER A 92 -3.09 -21.56 2.41
C SER A 92 -1.91 -22.32 2.97
#